data_AF-A0A0N4WT60-F1
#
_entry.id   AF-A0A0N4WT60-F1
#
_cell.length_a   1.000
_cell.length_b   1.000
_cell.length_c   1.000
_cell.angle_alpha   90.00
_cell.angle_beta   90.00
_cell.angle_gamma   90.00
#
_symmetry.space_group_name_H-M   'P 1'
#
loop_
_entity.id
_entity.type
_entity.pdbx_description
1 polymer ?
#
loop_
_entity_poly.entity_id
_entity_poly.type
_entity_poly.pdbx_seq_one_letter_code
_entity_poly.pdbx_strand_id
1 'polypeptide(L)'
;MVNNCTVSSERDSSQKVPILDEFGCSLFPNVIPHVEYPSDLNGGLLVNAFSLDVDQAAVFFECNVKLLLKLNGVCRRPTCRPLEELRGANARYRRHGRVRR
;
A
#
# COMPACT_ATOMS: atom_id res chain seq x y z
N MET A 1 1.84 2.00 -14.04
CA MET A 1 1.42 1.14 -12.92
C MET A 1 2.45 1.27 -11.82
N VAL A 2 2.01 1.49 -10.59
CA VAL A 2 2.86 1.46 -9.39
C VAL A 2 3.12 0.00 -9.05
N ASN A 3 4.39 -0.38 -8.98
CA ASN A 3 4.83 -1.76 -8.76
C ASN A 3 5.13 -2.05 -7.30
N ASN A 4 5.91 -1.20 -6.65
CA ASN A 4 6.16 -1.25 -5.23
C ASN A 4 6.45 0.18 -4.75
N CYS A 5 6.31 0.38 -3.44
CA CYS A 5 6.69 1.63 -2.80
C CYS A 5 7.27 1.33 -1.43
N THR A 6 8.20 2.19 -1.03
CA THR A 6 8.80 2.17 0.30
C THR A 6 8.71 3.55 0.93
N VAL A 7 8.75 3.57 2.26
CA VAL A 7 8.88 4.78 3.06
C VAL A 7 10.12 4.69 3.94
N SER A 8 10.84 5.80 4.09
CA SER A 8 12.00 5.91 4.97
C SER A 8 12.05 7.28 5.63
N SER A 9 12.79 7.40 6.73
CA SER A 9 13.06 8.69 7.38
C SER A 9 14.05 9.56 6.60
N GLU A 10 14.95 8.93 5.84
CA GLU A 10 15.99 9.58 5.04
C GLU A 10 15.98 9.05 3.60
N ARG A 11 16.31 9.89 2.62
CA ARG A 11 16.27 9.55 1.19
C ARG A 11 17.11 8.31 0.85
N ASP A 12 18.33 8.26 1.35
CA ASP A 12 19.30 7.19 1.07
C ASP A 12 19.47 6.25 2.28
N SER A 13 18.39 6.05 3.04
CA SER A 13 18.37 5.12 4.16
C SER A 13 18.45 3.67 3.68
N SER A 14 19.23 2.85 4.39
CA SER A 14 19.16 1.39 4.27
C SER A 14 17.92 0.80 4.94
N GLN A 15 17.30 1.55 5.86
CA GLN A 15 16.07 1.17 6.55
C GLN A 15 14.86 1.76 5.80
N LYS A 16 14.38 1.02 4.81
CA LYS A 16 13.16 1.33 4.05
C LYS A 16 12.05 0.36 4.45
N VAL A 17 10.89 0.89 4.84
CA VAL A 17 9.70 0.10 5.16
C VAL A 17 8.87 -0.06 3.88
N PRO A 18 8.63 -1.29 3.38
CA PRO A 18 7.77 -1.50 2.22
C PRO A 18 6.32 -1.20 2.59
N ILE A 19 5.65 -0.37 1.79
CA ILE A 19 4.24 0.00 1.99
C ILE A 19 3.33 -0.60 0.91
N LEU A 20 3.86 -0.85 -0.28
CA LEU A 20 3.23 -1.65 -1.32
C LEU A 20 4.12 -2.86 -1.63
N ASP A 21 3.51 -4.03 -1.82
CA ASP A 21 4.18 -5.24 -2.28
C ASP A 21 4.66 -5.13 -3.75
N GLU A 22 5.27 -6.18 -4.29
CA GLU A 22 5.80 -6.23 -5.66
C GLU A 22 4.73 -6.19 -6.78
N PHE A 23 3.47 -6.40 -6.43
CA PHE A 23 2.32 -6.37 -7.32
C PHE A 23 1.57 -5.02 -7.26
N GLY A 24 1.99 -4.11 -6.37
CA GLY A 24 1.37 -2.79 -6.20
C GLY A 24 0.20 -2.79 -5.22
N CYS A 25 0.07 -3.82 -4.39
CA CYS A 25 -0.95 -3.91 -3.36
C CYS A 25 -0.41 -3.41 -2.01
N SER A 26 -1.23 -2.64 -1.30
CA SER A 26 -0.89 -2.16 0.04
C SER A 26 -0.66 -3.29 1.03
N LEU A 27 0.44 -3.19 1.79
CA LEU A 27 0.76 -4.04 2.92
C LEU A 27 0.03 -3.60 4.20
N PHE A 28 -0.44 -2.35 4.24
CA PHE A 28 -1.16 -1.76 5.38
C PHE A 28 -2.55 -1.25 4.98
N PRO A 29 -3.44 -2.10 4.43
CA PRO A 29 -4.73 -1.72 3.83
C PRO A 29 -5.67 -0.89 4.73
N ASN A 30 -5.51 -0.98 6.05
CA ASN A 30 -6.32 -0.21 7.01
C ASN A 30 -5.85 1.25 7.20
N VAL A 31 -4.62 1.55 6.81
CA VAL A 31 -3.97 2.88 6.93
C VAL A 31 -3.71 3.47 5.55
N ILE A 32 -3.16 2.65 4.66
CA ILE A 32 -2.86 2.94 3.26
C ILE A 32 -3.75 2.04 2.41
N PRO A 33 -4.78 2.55 1.72
CA PRO A 33 -5.60 1.75 0.82
C PRO A 33 -4.81 1.33 -0.42
N HIS A 34 -5.41 0.47 -1.24
CA HIS A 34 -4.83 0.10 -2.52
C HIS A 34 -4.76 1.30 -3.48
N VAL A 35 -3.77 1.31 -4.37
CA VAL A 35 -3.63 2.34 -5.41
C VAL A 35 -4.81 2.24 -6.38
N GLU A 36 -5.47 3.35 -6.63
CA GLU A 36 -6.53 3.48 -7.61
C GLU A 36 -6.00 4.10 -8.91
N TYR A 37 -6.59 3.68 -10.03
CA TYR A 37 -6.19 4.14 -11.37
C TYR A 37 -7.39 4.73 -12.11
N PRO A 38 -7.73 6.00 -11.87
CA PRO A 38 -8.87 6.65 -12.51
C PRO A 38 -8.69 6.85 -14.03
N SER A 39 -7.44 6.80 -14.53
CA SER A 39 -7.14 6.86 -15.96
C SER A 39 -5.87 6.06 -16.30
N ASP A 40 -5.47 6.01 -17.58
CA ASP A 40 -4.31 5.25 -18.04
C ASP A 40 -3.00 5.72 -17.39
N LEU A 41 -2.81 7.04 -17.31
CA LEU A 41 -1.59 7.68 -16.82
C LEU A 41 -1.72 8.25 -15.40
N ASN A 42 -2.89 8.16 -14.78
CA ASN A 42 -3.09 8.59 -13.41
C ASN A 42 -3.25 7.37 -12.51
N GLY A 43 -2.39 7.29 -11.49
CA GLY A 43 -2.49 6.31 -10.42
C GLY A 43 -2.14 6.98 -9.10
N GLY A 44 -2.91 6.73 -8.07
CA GLY A 44 -2.71 7.36 -6.77
C GLY A 44 -3.59 6.76 -5.69
N LEU A 45 -3.45 7.31 -4.48
CA LEU A 45 -4.26 6.96 -3.32
C LEU A 45 -4.49 8.23 -2.51
N LEU A 46 -5.62 8.31 -1.81
CA LEU A 46 -5.92 9.38 -0.87
C LEU A 46 -5.88 8.83 0.55
N VAL A 47 -5.03 9.40 1.39
CA VAL A 47 -4.84 8.96 2.79
C VAL A 47 -4.64 10.15 3.70
N ASN A 48 -5.04 9.96 4.96
CA ASN A 48 -4.63 10.85 6.03
C ASN A 48 -3.15 10.64 6.36
N ALA A 49 -2.51 11.64 6.97
CA ALA A 49 -1.17 11.47 7.50
C ALA A 49 -1.14 10.34 8.54
N PHE A 50 -0.11 9.50 8.47
CA PHE A 50 0.10 8.35 9.35
C PHE A 50 1.60 8.22 9.70
N SER A 51 1.92 7.48 10.77
CA SER A 51 3.28 7.04 11.07
C SER A 51 3.31 5.50 11.07
N LEU A 52 4.29 4.92 10.38
CA LEU A 52 4.53 3.47 10.30
C LEU A 52 5.90 3.16 10.88
N ASP A 53 6.01 3.08 12.21
CA ASP A 53 7.25 2.78 12.92
C ASP A 53 8.47 3.64 12.46
N VAL A 54 8.18 4.84 11.93
CA VAL A 54 9.18 5.86 11.61
C VAL A 54 9.05 6.92 12.68
N ASP A 55 9.99 6.95 13.61
CA ASP A 55 10.02 7.89 14.74
C ASP A 55 10.34 9.34 14.33
N GLN A 56 10.45 9.61 13.02
CA GLN A 56 10.83 10.92 12.48
C GLN A 56 9.66 11.63 11.79
N ALA A 57 9.62 12.95 11.92
CA ALA A 57 8.57 13.80 11.36
C ALA A 57 8.63 13.96 9.83
N ALA A 58 9.77 13.64 9.21
CA ALA A 58 9.97 13.67 7.76
C ALA A 58 10.02 12.24 7.22
N VAL A 59 9.25 11.99 6.15
CA VAL A 59 9.21 10.70 5.46
C VAL A 59 9.43 10.89 3.97
N PHE A 60 10.28 10.05 3.39
CA PHE A 60 10.54 9.97 1.97
C PHE A 60 9.80 8.76 1.40
N PHE A 61 9.00 8.99 0.36
CA PHE A 61 8.31 7.95 -0.38
C PHE A 61 9.04 7.68 -1.70
N GLU A 62 9.42 6.43 -1.93
CA GLU A 62 10.06 5.99 -3.16
C GLU A 62 9.24 4.87 -3.79
N CYS A 63 8.84 5.06 -5.05
CA CYS A 63 7.99 4.14 -5.77
C CYS A 63 8.61 3.73 -7.10
N ASN A 64 8.57 2.44 -7.41
CA ASN A 64 8.89 1.94 -8.74
C ASN A 64 7.63 1.91 -9.59
N VAL A 65 7.70 2.47 -10.80
CA VAL A 65 6.59 2.48 -11.75
C VAL A 65 6.96 1.77 -13.05
N LYS A 66 6.02 1.02 -13.61
CA LYS A 66 6.13 0.40 -14.94
C LYS A 66 5.05 0.93 -15.86
N LEU A 67 5.44 1.31 -17.08
CA LEU A 67 4.49 1.60 -18.14
C LEU A 67 4.07 0.30 -18.81
N LEU A 68 2.77 0.16 -19.05
CA LEU A 68 2.19 -1.00 -19.71
C LEU A 68 1.55 -0.57 -21.02
N LEU A 69 1.66 -1.40 -22.05
CA LEU A 69 0.95 -1.18 -23.30
C LEU A 69 -0.55 -1.44 -23.09
N LYS A 70 -1.37 -0.53 -23.61
CA LYS A 70 -2.82 -0.67 -23.65
C LYS A 70 -3.18 -1.68 -24.72
N LEU A 71 -3.72 -2.83 -24.33
CA LEU A 71 -4.11 -3.91 -25.25
C LEU A 71 -5.63 -3.94 -25.33
N ASN A 72 -6.17 -3.90 -26.55
CA ASN A 72 -7.62 -3.91 -26.80
C ASN A 72 -8.40 -2.84 -26.02
N GLY A 73 -7.82 -1.65 -25.88
CA GLY A 73 -8.44 -0.56 -25.14
C GLY A 73 -8.39 -0.70 -23.61
N VAL A 74 -7.70 -1.70 -23.06
CA VAL A 74 -7.65 -1.98 -21.62
C VAL A 74 -6.21 -1.94 -21.10
N CYS A 75 -6.02 -1.22 -19.99
CA CYS A 75 -4.80 -1.29 -19.18
C CYS A 75 -5.03 -2.28 -18.03
N ARG A 76 -4.29 -3.39 -18.03
CA ARG A 76 -4.35 -4.36 -16.91
C ARG A 76 -3.86 -3.70 -15.62
N ARG A 77 -4.60 -3.89 -14.53
CA ARG A 77 -4.29 -3.34 -13.20
C ARG A 77 -4.08 -4.47 -12.18
N PRO A 78 -3.38 -4.20 -11.07
CA PRO A 78 -3.26 -5.18 -9.99
C PRO A 78 -4.63 -5.59 -9.44
N THR A 79 -4.75 -6.86 -9.06
CA THR A 79 -5.93 -7.38 -8.36
C THR A 79 -5.57 -7.62 -6.90
N CYS A 80 -5.85 -6.62 -6.07
CA CYS A 80 -5.60 -6.71 -4.63
C CYS A 80 -6.79 -7.32 -3.90
N ARG A 81 -6.54 -7.91 -2.72
CA ARG A 81 -7.63 -8.41 -1.87
C ARG A 81 -8.54 -7.24 -1.46
N PRO A 82 -9.87 -7.39 -1.47
CA PRO A 82 -10.78 -6.35 -1.04
C PRO A 82 -10.51 -5.89 0.40
N LEU A 83 -10.60 -4.58 0.65
CA LEU A 83 -10.36 -4.00 1.97
C LEU A 83 -11.38 -4.52 3.01
N GLU A 84 -12.59 -4.85 2.57
CA GLU A 84 -13.67 -5.40 3.39
C GLU A 84 -13.29 -6.76 3.98
N GLU A 85 -12.64 -7.62 3.20
CA GLU A 85 -12.19 -8.94 3.64
C GLU A 85 -11.08 -8.82 4.70
N LEU A 86 -10.17 -7.88 4.50
CA LEU A 86 -9.06 -7.59 5.42
C LEU A 86 -9.54 -7.00 6.74
N ARG A 87 -10.56 -6.13 6.70
CA ARG A 87 -11.23 -5.58 7.89
C ARG A 87 -11.94 -6.66 8.71
N GLY A 88 -12.61 -7.61 8.05
CA GLY A 88 -13.29 -8.73 8.69
C GLY A 88 -12.35 -9.73 9.38
N ALA A 89 -11.17 -9.97 8.81
CA ALA A 89 -10.17 -10.88 9.37
C ALA A 89 -9.59 -10.35 10.71
N ASN A 90 -9.31 -9.06 10.81
CA ASN A 90 -8.80 -8.42 12.03
C ASN A 90 -9.84 -8.40 13.17
N ALA A 91 -11.13 -8.34 12.86
CA ALA A 91 -12.20 -8.46 13.86
C ALA A 91 -12.29 -9.87 14.47
N ARG A 92 -11.91 -10.93 13.74
CA ARG A 92 -11.81 -12.29 14.27
C ARG A 92 -10.55 -12.47 15.13
N TYR A 93 -9.44 -11.85 14.74
CA TYR A 93 -8.20 -11.89 15.53
C TYR A 93 -8.35 -11.20 16.89
N ARG A 94 -9.03 -10.04 16.95
CA ARG A 94 -9.37 -9.37 18.21
C ARG A 94 -10.30 -10.18 19.12
N ARG A 95 -11.14 -11.07 18.58
CA ARG A 95 -11.95 -11.99 19.40
C ARG A 95 -11.14 -13.15 19.97
N HIS A 96 -10.11 -13.62 19.27
CA HIS A 96 -9.22 -14.67 19.76
C HIS A 96 -8.09 -14.17 20.67
N GLY A 97 -7.73 -12.89 20.61
CA GLY A 97 -6.72 -12.25 21.48
C GLY A 97 -7.20 -11.93 22.91
N ARG A 98 -8.46 -12.20 23.25
CA ARG A 98 -9.00 -12.01 24.61
C ARG A 98 -9.13 -13.35 25.36
N VAL A 99 -8.10 -14.20 25.29
CA VAL A 99 -7.93 -15.33 26.22
C VAL A 99 -6.46 -15.47 26.57
N ARG A 100 -6.03 -14.79 27.64
CA ARG A 100 -5.29 -15.39 28.78
C ARG A 100 -4.86 -14.33 29.80
N ARG A 101 -5.47 -14.46 30.99
CA ARG A 101 -5.09 -14.10 32.36
C ARG A 101 -4.54 -12.70 32.64
#